data_AF-A0A7Y9RK72-F1
#
_entry.id   AF-A0A7Y9RK72-F1
#
_cell.length_a   1.000
_cell.length_b   1.000
_cell.length_c   1.000
_cell.angle_alpha   90.00
_cell.angle_beta   90.00
_cell.angle_gamma   90.00
#
_symmetry.space_group_name_H-M   'P 1'
#
loop_
_entity.id
_entity.type
_entity.pdbx_description
1 polymer ?
#
loop_
_entity_poly.entity_id
_entity_poly.type
_entity_poly.pdbx_seq_one_letter_code
_entity_poly.pdbx_strand_id
1 'polypeptide(L)' 'MPILRLIANTNFTPKQQPILQLAFNHALRKLGLIDRNDPVCELVARRMIELHKRGVTSAPN' A
#
# COMPACT_ATOMS: atom_id res chain seq x y z
N MET A 1 1.61 -5.98 -9.57
CA MET A 1 1.17 -5.01 -8.54
C MET A 1 0.26 -5.69 -7.52
N PRO A 2 0.84 -6.27 -6.46
CA PRO A 2 0.11 -6.96 -5.40
C PRO A 2 -0.85 -6.02 -4.66
N ILE A 3 -0.53 -4.71 -4.58
CA ILE A 3 -1.42 -3.76 -3.92
C ILE A 3 -2.77 -3.59 -4.65
N LEU A 4 -2.83 -3.73 -5.98
CA LEU A 4 -4.11 -3.64 -6.71
C LEU A 4 -5.08 -4.75 -6.30
N ARG A 5 -4.57 -5.98 -6.11
CA ARG A 5 -5.38 -7.12 -5.64
C ARG A 5 -5.85 -6.91 -4.20
N LEU A 6 -4.97 -6.40 -3.35
CA LEU A 6 -5.29 -6.16 -1.95
C LEU A 6 -6.26 -4.98 -1.77
N ILE A 7 -6.15 -3.95 -2.62
CA ILE A 7 -7.11 -2.86 -2.71
C ILE A 7 -8.48 -3.36 -3.16
N ALA A 8 -8.55 -4.23 -4.17
CA ALA A 8 -9.82 -4.79 -4.64
C ALA A 8 -10.52 -5.65 -3.57
N ASN A 9 -9.75 -6.30 -2.70
CA ASN A 9 -10.27 -7.10 -1.57
C ASN A 9 -10.63 -6.27 -0.33
N THR A 10 -10.47 -4.95 -0.37
CA THR A 10 -10.75 -4.06 0.76
C THR A 10 -11.72 -2.96 0.30
N ASN A 11 -12.70 -2.59 1.13
CA ASN A 11 -13.69 -1.54 0.81
C ASN A 11 -13.08 -0.12 0.87
N PHE A 12 -12.10 0.16 0.02
CA PHE A 12 -11.57 1.51 -0.17
C PHE A 12 -12.48 2.31 -1.11
N THR A 13 -12.67 3.58 -0.82
CA THR A 13 -13.37 4.49 -1.74
C THR A 13 -12.53 4.72 -3.01
N PRO A 14 -13.16 5.05 -4.15
CA PRO A 14 -12.45 5.35 -5.40
C PRO A 14 -11.39 6.46 -5.27
N LYS A 15 -11.58 7.39 -4.31
CA LYS A 15 -10.61 8.44 -4.00
C LYS A 15 -9.39 7.94 -3.20
N GLN A 16 -9.55 6.90 -2.39
CA GLN A 16 -8.47 6.33 -1.57
C GLN A 16 -7.56 5.39 -2.36
N GLN A 17 -8.07 4.70 -3.37
CA GLN A 17 -7.29 3.77 -4.19
C GLN A 17 -6.02 4.41 -4.82
N PRO A 18 -6.09 5.56 -5.53
CA PRO A 18 -4.90 6.16 -6.12
C PRO A 18 -3.91 6.66 -5.06
N ILE A 19 -4.40 7.13 -3.91
CA ILE A 19 -3.56 7.59 -2.79
C ILE A 19 -2.78 6.41 -2.20
N LEU A 20 -3.44 5.27 -1.97
CA LEU A 20 -2.77 4.06 -1.47
C LEU A 20 -1.74 3.52 -2.46
N GLN A 21 -2.05 3.52 -3.76
CA GLN A 21 -1.10 3.11 -4.80
C GLN A 21 0.15 3.99 -4.80
N LEU A 22 -0.04 5.32 -4.72
CA LEU A 22 1.08 6.26 -4.67
C LEU A 22 1.94 6.05 -3.42
N ALA A 23 1.30 5.91 -2.26
CA ALA A 23 2.00 5.66 -1.00
C ALA A 23 2.78 4.34 -1.01
N PHE A 24 2.25 3.31 -1.67
CA PHE A 24 2.91 2.02 -1.80
C PHE A 24 4.13 2.08 -2.71
N ASN A 25 3.99 2.69 -3.88
CA ASN A 25 5.12 2.91 -4.78
C ASN A 25 6.22 3.73 -4.11
N HIS A 26 5.84 4.72 -3.31
CA HIS A 26 6.79 5.51 -2.53
C HIS A 26 7.48 4.68 -1.43
N ALA A 27 6.74 3.82 -0.73
CA ALA A 27 7.29 2.91 0.27
C ALA A 27 8.28 1.92 -0.33
N LEU A 28 7.94 1.29 -1.46
CA LEU A 28 8.84 0.40 -2.18
C LEU A 28 10.13 1.11 -2.58
N ARG A 29 10.01 2.31 -3.16
CA ARG A 29 11.19 3.12 -3.54
C ARG A 29 12.08 3.46 -2.35
N LYS A 30 11.50 3.83 -1.20
CA LYS A 30 12.27 4.09 0.03
C LYS A 30 12.98 2.83 0.56
N LEU A 31 12.39 1.66 0.37
CA LEU A 31 12.95 0.37 0.78
C LEU A 31 13.90 -0.25 -0.25
N GLY A 32 14.13 0.41 -1.40
CA GLY A 32 14.94 -0.14 -2.49
C GLY A 32 14.29 -1.35 -3.18
N LEU A 33 12.97 -1.50 -3.05
CA LEU A 33 12.20 -2.59 -3.62
C LEU A 33 11.65 -2.21 -5.00
N ILE A 34 11.60 -3.20 -5.88
CA ILE A 34 10.95 -3.11 -7.19
C ILE A 34 9.72 -4.01 -7.12
N ASP A 35 8.54 -3.48 -7.51
CA ASP A 35 7.29 -4.25 -7.56
C ASP A 35 7.36 -5.33 -8.65
N ARG A 36 7.94 -6.49 -8.29
CA ARG A 36 8.07 -7.67 -9.16
C ARG A 36 7.10 -8.77 -8.76
N ASN A 37 6.01 -8.41 -8.07
CA ASN A 37 5.05 -9.39 -7.55
C ASN A 37 5.68 -10.38 -6.55
N ASP A 38 6.72 -9.97 -5.84
CA ASP A 38 7.40 -10.78 -4.83
C ASP A 38 6.71 -10.73 -3.45
N PRO A 39 6.96 -11.71 -2.57
CA PRO A 39 6.33 -11.79 -1.25
C PRO A 39 6.60 -10.59 -0.34
N VAL A 40 7.73 -9.87 -0.54
CA VAL A 40 8.07 -8.69 0.28
C VAL A 40 7.16 -7.52 -0.08
N CYS A 41 6.91 -7.32 -1.37
CA CYS A 41 5.93 -6.34 -1.84
C CYS A 41 4.51 -6.63 -1.30
N GLU A 42 4.14 -7.91 -1.18
CA GLU A 42 2.86 -8.30 -0.56
C GLU A 42 2.81 -7.98 0.94
N LEU A 43 3.90 -8.24 1.67
CA LEU A 43 4.01 -7.91 3.09
C LEU A 43 3.84 -6.41 3.35
N VAL A 44 4.51 -5.57 2.55
CA VAL A 44 4.42 -4.10 2.64
C VAL A 44 2.98 -3.65 2.39
N ALA A 45 2.33 -4.18 1.35
CA ALA A 45 0.96 -3.82 1.01
C ALA A 45 -0.03 -4.20 2.13
N ARG A 46 0.09 -5.41 2.70
CA ARG A 46 -0.72 -5.84 3.86
C ARG A 46 -0.52 -4.90 5.04
N ARG A 47 0.72 -4.55 5.36
CA ARG A 47 1.03 -3.67 6.49
C ARG A 47 0.44 -2.27 6.31
N MET A 48 0.50 -1.71 5.10
CA MET A 48 -0.09 -0.41 4.80
C MET A 48 -1.62 -0.41 4.97
N ILE A 49 -2.30 -1.48 4.55
CA ILE A 49 -3.75 -1.63 4.73
C ILE A 49 -4.11 -1.73 6.21
N GLU A 50 -3.33 -2.47 7.01
CA GLU A 50 -3.52 -2.51 8.46
C GLU A 50 -3.36 -1.14 9.11
N LEU A 51 -2.35 -0.36 8.72
CA LEU A 51 -2.12 0.99 9.23
C LEU A 51 -3.29 1.92 8.88
N HIS A 52 -3.78 1.83 7.64
CA HIS A 52 -4.95 2.60 7.21
C HIS A 52 -6.20 2.23 8.02
N LYS A 53 -6.46 0.93 8.25
CA LYS A 53 -7.60 0.46 9.07
C LYS A 53 -7.51 0.93 10.52
N ARG A 54 -6.30 1.13 11.05
CA ARG A 54 -6.07 1.66 12.40
C ARG A 54 -6.27 3.19 12.49
N GLY A 55 -6.59 3.86 11.38
CA GLY A 55 -6.80 5.31 11.35
C GLY A 55 -5.51 6.13 11.32
N VAL A 56 -4.34 5.50 11.09
CA VAL A 56 -3.08 6.22 10.90
C VAL A 56 -3.02 6.70 9.45
N THR A 57 -3.63 7.85 9.19
CA THR A 57 -3.63 8.49 7.86
C THR A 57 -2.50 9.50 7.65
N SER A 58 -1.70 9.77 8.68
CA SER A 58 -0.59 10.72 8.63
C SER A 58 0.74 9.96 8.51
N ALA A 59 1.46 10.18 7.40
CA ALA A 59 2.88 9.84 7.33
C ALA A 59 3.66 10.84 8.19
N PRO A 60 4.56 10.41 9.10
CA PRO A 60 5.43 11.35 9.80
C PRO A 60 6.38 12.02 8.79
N ASN A 61 6.46 13.35 8.89
CA ASN A 61 7.31 14.22 8.08
C ASN A 61 8.80 13.89 8.23
#